data_AF-A0A3D1J9V2-F1
#
_entry.id   AF-A0A3D1J9V2-F1
#
_cell.length_a   1.000
_cell.length_b   1.000
_cell.length_c   1.000
_cell.angle_alpha   90.00
_cell.angle_beta   90.00
_cell.angle_gamma   90.00
#
_symmetry.space_group_name_H-M   'P 1'
#
loop_
_entity.id
_entity.type
_entity.pdbx_description
1 polymer ?
#
loop_
_entity_poly.entity_id
_entity_poly.type
_entity_poly.pdbx_seq_one_letter_code
_entity_poly.pdbx_strand_id
1 'polypeptide(L)'
;MLMWLIFGFYQSFLLCIIGFALNNDKTNNYFHARQFWLVISLCLITGLSSVYIGVYGAFLMIITTFLVIFRRNNNILRSIGITAHATIILILSDHLVSTTRTYIGFKNNLQGSFSGLFLHCISFSLIAVLLTSLSSFFFSQFQASKQIDLRENRIFILANFFTLIIYYCSIIMGSFLGNTSDLIQMNFFFFLLYLCLSIIAFSFYYRAMKAKVEMIKKESDYQALMEYTESMENQYKEVRKFRHDFQNILNSLDDYVLSEDFSGLKNYYLNEIKPTSEEISEMNFKLTELQNIKQREIKSVLALKLMTAQNIEIEVNLEVKEVIEDIPLDAIVLVRVLGILLDNAIEAIEELAIGKLTVAVFK
;
A
#
# COMPACT_ATOMS: atom_id res chain seq x y z
N MET A 1 -1.40 40.16 -32.10
CA MET A 1 -0.32 40.00 -31.11
C MET A 1 -0.87 39.88 -29.68
N LEU A 2 -1.58 40.89 -29.16
CA LEU A 2 -2.10 40.89 -27.79
C LEU A 2 -3.03 39.69 -27.47
N MET A 3 -3.94 39.32 -28.38
CA MET A 3 -4.83 38.16 -28.17
C MET A 3 -4.09 36.83 -28.07
N TRP A 4 -3.00 36.63 -28.83
CA TRP A 4 -2.18 35.42 -28.77
C TRP A 4 -1.38 35.33 -27.46
N LEU A 5 -0.91 36.46 -26.95
CA LEU A 5 -0.24 36.55 -25.65
C LEU A 5 -1.20 36.18 -24.51
N ILE A 6 -2.41 36.75 -24.53
CA ILE A 6 -3.46 36.45 -23.53
C ILE A 6 -3.83 34.97 -23.57
N PHE A 7 -4.01 34.40 -24.78
CA PHE A 7 -4.35 32.99 -24.94
C PHE A 7 -3.23 32.07 -24.46
N GLY A 8 -1.97 32.37 -24.79
CA GLY A 8 -0.81 31.60 -24.33
C GLY A 8 -0.65 31.64 -22.81
N PHE A 9 -0.79 32.82 -22.19
CA PHE A 9 -0.81 32.96 -20.74
C PHE A 9 -1.93 32.12 -20.10
N TYR A 10 -3.14 32.22 -20.65
CA TYR A 10 -4.30 31.47 -20.19
C TYR A 10 -4.08 29.96 -20.23
N GLN A 11 -3.53 29.45 -21.34
CA GLN A 11 -3.27 28.02 -21.51
C GLN A 11 -2.22 27.50 -20.50
N SER A 12 -1.12 28.24 -20.30
CA SER A 12 -0.11 27.90 -19.30
C SER A 12 -0.67 27.94 -17.87
N PHE A 13 -1.51 28.92 -17.57
CA PHE A 13 -2.13 29.06 -16.26
C PHE A 13 -3.11 27.93 -15.98
N LEU A 14 -3.95 27.59 -16.96
CA LEU A 14 -4.88 26.46 -16.87
C LEU A 14 -4.13 25.13 -16.68
N LEU A 15 -3.01 24.93 -17.40
CA LEU A 15 -2.18 23.73 -17.23
C LEU A 15 -1.63 23.61 -15.80
N CYS A 16 -1.14 24.71 -15.22
CA CYS A 16 -0.68 24.73 -13.84
C CYS A 16 -1.82 24.36 -12.88
N ILE A 17 -3.02 24.92 -13.05
CA ILE A 17 -4.20 24.61 -12.23
C ILE A 17 -4.53 23.11 -12.30
N ILE A 18 -4.59 22.54 -13.50
CA ILE A 18 -4.85 21.10 -13.69
C ILE A 18 -3.79 20.27 -12.96
N GLY A 19 -2.51 20.63 -13.15
CA GLY A 19 -1.39 19.97 -12.46
C GLY A 19 -1.50 20.03 -10.94
N PHE A 20 -1.94 21.17 -10.38
CA PHE A 20 -2.18 21.31 -8.95
C PHE A 20 -3.36 20.47 -8.46
N ALA A 21 -4.47 20.46 -9.20
CA ALA A 21 -5.65 19.67 -8.86
C ALA A 21 -5.36 18.17 -8.85
N LEU A 22 -4.55 17.69 -9.80
CA LEU A 22 -4.10 16.29 -9.86
C LEU A 22 -3.12 15.92 -8.75
N ASN A 23 -2.32 16.89 -8.30
CA ASN A 23 -1.32 16.70 -7.25
C ASN A 23 -1.88 16.83 -5.82
N ASN A 24 -3.21 16.88 -5.64
CA ASN A 24 -3.80 17.04 -4.32
C ASN A 24 -3.59 15.76 -3.50
N ASP A 25 -2.46 15.70 -2.80
CA ASP A 25 -2.31 14.99 -1.53
C ASP A 25 -2.78 15.91 -0.42
N LYS A 26 -3.60 15.39 0.47
CA LYS A 26 -4.23 16.11 1.59
C LYS A 26 -3.25 16.74 2.59
N THR A 27 -1.94 16.57 2.40
CA THR A 27 -0.89 16.85 3.40
C THR A 27 -0.24 18.22 3.29
N ASN A 28 -0.42 18.99 2.21
CA ASN A 28 0.17 20.34 2.09
C ASN A 28 -0.73 21.29 1.31
N ASN A 29 -1.68 21.91 2.03
CA ASN A 29 -2.78 22.70 1.47
C ASN A 29 -2.51 24.20 1.30
N TYR A 30 -1.34 24.72 1.67
CA TYR A 30 -1.08 26.16 1.59
C TYR A 30 -0.27 26.53 0.34
N PHE A 31 -0.94 27.23 -0.57
CA PHE A 31 -0.29 27.97 -1.64
C PHE A 31 0.47 29.13 -1.01
N HIS A 32 1.79 29.01 -0.86
CA HIS A 32 2.58 30.15 -0.39
C HIS A 32 2.53 31.27 -1.44
N ALA A 33 2.28 32.51 -1.02
CA ALA A 33 2.17 33.67 -1.93
C ALA A 33 3.35 33.78 -2.92
N ARG A 34 4.56 33.36 -2.50
CA ARG A 34 5.74 33.28 -3.38
C ARG A 34 5.58 32.31 -4.55
N GLN A 35 4.95 31.15 -4.34
CA GLN A 35 4.70 30.17 -5.40
C GLN A 35 3.67 30.67 -6.40
N PHE A 36 2.66 31.40 -5.93
CA PHE A 36 1.66 32.02 -6.81
C PHE A 36 2.29 33.06 -7.75
N TRP A 37 3.12 33.96 -7.22
CA TRP A 37 3.85 34.93 -8.04
C TRP A 37 4.82 34.27 -9.02
N LEU A 38 5.49 33.20 -8.61
CA LEU A 38 6.34 32.40 -9.50
C LEU A 38 5.54 31.79 -10.65
N VAL A 39 4.38 31.17 -10.38
CA VAL A 39 3.50 30.62 -11.43
C VAL A 39 3.07 31.70 -12.42
N ILE A 40 2.64 32.87 -11.94
CA ILE A 40 2.25 33.99 -12.80
C ILE A 40 3.42 34.45 -13.67
N SER A 41 4.62 34.61 -13.09
CA SER A 41 5.80 35.03 -13.87
C SER A 41 6.18 34.03 -14.95
N LEU A 42 6.09 32.72 -14.67
CA LEU A 42 6.38 31.66 -15.63
C LEU A 42 5.30 31.57 -16.72
N CYS A 43 4.02 31.78 -16.36
CA CYS A 43 2.93 31.86 -17.32
C CYS A 43 3.07 33.09 -18.24
N LEU A 44 3.57 34.22 -17.74
CA LEU A 44 3.86 35.41 -18.55
C LEU A 44 5.01 35.15 -19.53
N ILE A 45 6.09 34.52 -19.08
CA ILE A 45 7.23 34.16 -19.94
C ILE A 45 6.79 33.22 -21.06
N THR A 46 5.96 32.21 -20.73
CA THR A 46 5.46 31.25 -21.73
C THR A 46 4.47 31.92 -22.70
N GLY A 47 3.58 32.79 -22.23
CA GLY A 47 2.70 33.57 -23.09
C GLY A 47 3.43 34.57 -24.00
N LEU A 48 4.55 35.13 -23.57
CA LEU A 48 5.44 35.92 -24.44
C LEU A 48 6.12 35.01 -25.48
N SER A 49 6.63 33.85 -25.05
CA SER A 49 7.32 32.91 -25.94
C SER A 49 6.43 32.37 -27.05
N SER A 50 5.13 32.18 -26.81
CA SER A 50 4.19 31.70 -27.83
C SER A 50 3.98 32.71 -28.97
N VAL A 51 4.17 34.01 -28.70
CA VAL A 51 4.08 35.06 -29.72
C VAL A 51 5.29 35.02 -30.67
N TYR A 52 6.49 34.73 -30.15
CA TYR A 52 7.74 34.78 -30.93
C TYR A 52 8.13 33.44 -31.56
N ILE A 53 7.90 32.34 -30.85
CA ILE A 53 8.37 30.99 -31.23
C ILE A 53 7.18 30.11 -31.67
N GLY A 54 5.93 30.62 -31.60
CA GLY A 54 4.74 29.91 -32.06
C GLY A 54 4.51 28.60 -31.32
N VAL A 55 4.26 27.52 -32.07
CA VAL A 55 3.94 26.18 -31.55
C VAL A 55 5.02 25.62 -30.62
N TYR A 56 6.29 25.97 -30.85
CA TYR A 56 7.40 25.53 -30.00
C TYR A 56 7.39 26.13 -28.59
N GLY A 57 6.66 27.23 -28.37
CA GLY A 57 6.42 27.78 -27.02
C GLY A 57 5.72 26.81 -26.07
N ALA A 58 5.03 25.80 -26.61
CA ALA A 58 4.41 24.74 -25.82
C ALA A 58 5.43 23.88 -25.04
N PHE A 59 6.68 23.75 -25.51
CA PHE A 59 7.73 23.06 -24.75
C PHE A 59 8.10 23.83 -23.47
N LEU A 60 8.20 25.15 -23.56
CA LEU A 60 8.45 26.01 -22.39
C LEU A 60 7.30 25.91 -21.39
N MET A 61 6.05 25.82 -21.87
CA MET A 61 4.88 25.61 -21.02
C MET A 61 4.97 24.28 -20.22
N ILE A 62 5.41 23.19 -20.84
CA ILE A 62 5.62 21.92 -20.13
C ILE A 62 6.74 22.04 -19.09
N ILE A 63 7.89 22.58 -19.49
CA ILE A 63 9.07 22.70 -18.62
C ILE A 63 8.75 23.53 -17.38
N THR A 64 8.06 24.67 -17.57
CA THR A 64 7.68 25.55 -16.46
C THR A 64 6.70 24.87 -15.50
N THR A 65 5.68 24.18 -16.04
CA THR A 65 4.74 23.39 -15.22
C THR A 65 5.46 22.27 -14.45
N PHE A 66 6.43 21.61 -15.09
CA PHE A 66 7.26 20.61 -14.44
C PHE A 66 8.08 21.17 -13.29
N LEU A 67 8.76 22.31 -13.47
CA LEU A 67 9.53 22.94 -12.41
C LEU A 67 8.65 23.34 -11.22
N VAL A 68 7.44 23.84 -11.47
CA VAL A 68 6.47 24.21 -10.44
C VAL A 68 6.04 23.00 -9.62
N ILE A 69 5.69 21.89 -10.28
CA ILE A 69 5.26 20.66 -9.59
C ILE A 69 6.45 19.98 -8.88
N PHE A 70 7.62 19.96 -9.51
CA PHE A 70 8.84 19.40 -8.95
C PHE A 70 9.24 20.08 -7.64
N ARG A 71 9.18 21.42 -7.60
CA ARG A 71 9.47 22.19 -6.39
C ARG A 71 8.52 21.89 -5.22
N ARG A 72 7.33 21.35 -5.49
CA ARG A 72 6.36 20.96 -4.45
C ARG A 72 6.55 19.51 -3.99
N ASN A 73 6.81 18.59 -4.91
CA ASN A 73 6.86 17.17 -4.61
C ASN A 73 8.26 16.66 -4.22
N ASN A 74 9.32 17.37 -4.61
CA ASN A 74 10.73 16.94 -4.50
C ASN A 74 11.05 15.55 -5.10
N ASN A 75 10.10 14.94 -5.81
CA ASN A 75 10.25 13.66 -6.49
C ASN A 75 10.11 13.89 -8.01
N ILE A 76 11.21 13.63 -8.72
CA ILE A 76 11.30 13.84 -10.18
C ILE A 76 10.26 12.99 -10.90
N LEU A 77 10.17 11.70 -10.56
CA LEU A 77 9.35 10.74 -11.28
C LEU A 77 7.86 11.09 -11.18
N ARG A 78 7.40 11.36 -9.96
CA ARG A 78 6.01 11.79 -9.70
C ARG A 78 5.69 13.10 -10.42
N SER A 79 6.63 14.03 -10.46
CA SER A 79 6.43 15.32 -11.13
C SER A 79 6.30 15.16 -12.64
N ILE A 80 7.13 14.33 -13.26
CA ILE A 80 7.00 13.97 -14.69
C ILE A 80 5.61 13.37 -14.95
N GLY A 81 5.18 12.40 -14.15
CA GLY A 81 3.87 11.75 -14.32
C GLY A 81 2.69 12.72 -14.28
N ILE A 82 2.65 13.59 -13.27
CA ILE A 82 1.57 14.57 -13.11
C ILE A 82 1.60 15.61 -14.24
N THR A 83 2.78 16.08 -14.64
CA THR A 83 2.89 17.04 -15.74
C THR A 83 2.42 16.44 -17.06
N ALA A 84 2.82 15.20 -17.36
CA ALA A 84 2.39 14.52 -18.56
C ALA A 84 0.87 14.33 -18.57
N HIS A 85 0.29 13.88 -17.45
CA HIS A 85 -1.15 13.71 -17.33
C HIS A 85 -1.93 15.03 -17.47
N ALA A 86 -1.45 16.11 -16.83
CA ALA A 86 -2.05 17.44 -16.93
C ALA A 86 -2.02 17.97 -18.37
N THR A 87 -0.92 17.77 -19.09
CA THR A 87 -0.80 18.19 -20.49
C THR A 87 -1.76 17.41 -21.39
N ILE A 88 -1.91 16.09 -21.17
CA ILE A 88 -2.87 15.25 -21.93
C ILE A 88 -4.31 15.76 -21.73
N ILE A 89 -4.70 16.09 -20.50
CA ILE A 89 -6.04 16.63 -20.20
C ILE A 89 -6.23 17.98 -20.90
N LEU A 90 -5.25 18.87 -20.82
CA LEU A 90 -5.29 20.20 -21.45
C LEU A 90 -5.50 20.07 -22.96
N ILE A 91 -4.69 19.23 -23.59
CA ILE A 91 -4.71 18.93 -25.02
C ILE A 91 -6.06 18.35 -25.46
N LEU A 92 -6.56 17.36 -24.73
CA LEU A 92 -7.85 16.72 -24.99
C LEU A 92 -8.98 17.73 -24.95
N SER A 93 -8.94 18.61 -23.96
CA SER A 93 -9.96 19.62 -23.76
C SER A 93 -10.00 20.61 -24.92
N ASP A 94 -8.84 21.09 -25.40
CA ASP A 94 -8.78 21.99 -26.56
C ASP A 94 -9.27 21.31 -27.86
N HIS A 95 -8.95 20.03 -28.06
CA HIS A 95 -9.47 19.26 -29.19
C HIS A 95 -10.98 19.03 -29.14
N LEU A 96 -11.55 18.74 -27.98
CA LEU A 96 -13.00 18.59 -27.82
C LEU A 96 -13.72 19.91 -28.08
N VAL A 97 -13.20 21.05 -27.63
CA VAL A 97 -13.78 22.35 -27.93
C VAL A 97 -13.66 22.68 -29.43
N SER A 98 -12.49 22.50 -30.01
CA SER A 98 -12.26 22.85 -31.42
C SER A 98 -13.12 22.01 -32.37
N THR A 99 -13.30 20.72 -32.10
CA THR A 99 -14.18 19.83 -32.88
C THR A 99 -15.67 20.17 -32.68
N THR A 100 -16.14 20.37 -31.45
CA THR A 100 -17.55 20.77 -31.22
C THR A 100 -17.89 22.08 -31.92
N ARG A 101 -16.96 23.03 -31.92
CA ARG A 101 -17.10 24.30 -32.63
C ARG A 101 -17.24 24.13 -34.15
N THR A 102 -16.46 23.23 -34.76
CA THR A 102 -16.56 22.98 -36.21
C THR A 102 -17.87 22.29 -36.58
N TYR A 103 -18.35 21.34 -35.76
CA TYR A 103 -19.64 20.66 -36.00
C TYR A 103 -20.88 21.55 -35.79
N ILE A 104 -20.86 22.47 -34.81
CA ILE A 104 -21.97 23.39 -34.54
C ILE A 104 -22.11 24.46 -35.64
N GLY A 105 -21.15 24.55 -36.56
CA GLY A 105 -21.26 25.44 -37.73
C GLY A 105 -21.11 26.93 -37.38
N PHE A 106 -20.38 27.25 -36.29
CA PHE A 106 -19.90 28.61 -36.03
C PHE A 106 -18.96 29.03 -37.18
N LYS A 107 -19.55 29.54 -38.27
CA LYS A 107 -18.85 30.02 -39.47
C LYS A 107 -17.70 30.98 -39.08
N ASN A 108 -16.64 30.93 -39.88
CA ASN A 108 -15.35 31.62 -39.76
C ASN A 108 -15.39 33.11 -39.31
N ASN A 109 -16.52 33.81 -39.42
CA ASN A 109 -16.66 35.22 -39.03
C ASN A 109 -16.38 35.51 -37.54
N LEU A 110 -16.54 34.53 -36.65
CA LEU A 110 -16.23 34.68 -35.22
C LEU A 110 -14.84 34.18 -34.83
N GLN A 111 -14.09 33.56 -35.75
CA GLN A 111 -12.82 32.87 -35.48
C GLN A 111 -11.64 33.80 -35.20
N GLY A 112 -11.71 35.03 -35.68
CA GLY A 112 -10.80 36.12 -35.30
C GLY A 112 -11.40 37.13 -34.31
N SER A 113 -12.67 36.97 -33.92
CA SER A 113 -13.34 37.93 -33.03
C SER A 113 -12.97 37.69 -31.57
N PHE A 114 -12.90 38.77 -30.78
CA PHE A 114 -12.68 38.67 -29.34
C PHE A 114 -13.75 37.81 -28.64
N SER A 115 -15.01 37.95 -29.06
CA SER A 115 -16.14 37.16 -28.53
C SER A 115 -16.00 35.66 -28.76
N GLY A 116 -15.51 35.25 -29.94
CA GLY A 116 -15.30 33.84 -30.26
C GLY A 116 -14.15 33.21 -29.48
N LEU A 117 -13.07 33.95 -29.25
CA LEU A 117 -11.96 33.49 -28.40
C LEU A 117 -12.36 33.41 -26.93
N PHE A 118 -13.17 34.35 -26.46
CA PHE A 118 -13.68 34.34 -25.09
C PHE A 118 -14.59 33.12 -24.84
N LEU A 119 -15.52 32.84 -25.75
CA LEU A 119 -16.36 31.63 -25.69
C LEU A 119 -15.52 30.35 -25.72
N HIS A 120 -14.50 30.28 -26.59
CA HIS A 120 -13.57 29.14 -26.65
C HIS A 120 -12.89 28.90 -25.31
N CYS A 121 -12.35 29.95 -24.68
CA CYS A 121 -11.69 29.84 -23.38
C CYS A 121 -12.64 29.31 -22.30
N ILE A 122 -13.89 29.80 -22.25
CA ILE A 122 -14.88 29.32 -21.29
C ILE A 122 -15.16 27.83 -21.49
N SER A 123 -15.51 27.41 -22.71
CA SER A 123 -15.76 25.98 -23.00
C SER A 123 -14.53 25.11 -22.71
N PHE A 124 -13.33 25.62 -22.98
CA PHE A 124 -12.08 24.94 -22.73
C PHE A 124 -11.83 24.74 -21.23
N SER A 125 -12.05 25.77 -20.41
CA SER A 125 -11.95 25.63 -18.95
C SER A 125 -12.95 24.62 -18.39
N LEU A 126 -14.20 24.65 -18.86
CA LEU A 126 -15.26 23.75 -18.39
C LEU A 126 -14.92 22.29 -18.68
N ILE A 127 -14.51 21.99 -19.91
CA ILE A 127 -14.12 20.63 -20.30
C ILE A 127 -12.87 20.18 -19.54
N ALA A 128 -11.88 21.06 -19.37
CA ALA A 128 -10.67 20.74 -18.62
C ALA A 128 -10.97 20.41 -17.14
N VAL A 129 -11.85 21.17 -16.50
CA VAL A 129 -12.28 20.91 -15.12
C VAL A 129 -13.05 19.59 -15.02
N LEU A 130 -13.97 19.32 -15.96
CA LEU A 130 -14.73 18.06 -16.01
C LEU A 130 -13.79 16.84 -16.15
N LEU A 131 -12.84 16.90 -17.09
CA LEU A 131 -11.87 15.82 -17.31
C LEU A 131 -10.93 15.63 -16.12
N THR A 132 -10.50 16.71 -15.48
CA THR A 132 -9.66 16.66 -14.27
C THR A 132 -10.42 16.06 -13.09
N SER A 133 -11.69 16.43 -12.90
CA SER A 133 -12.55 15.85 -11.88
C SER A 133 -12.75 14.35 -12.13
N LEU A 134 -13.02 13.96 -13.37
CA LEU A 134 -13.21 12.56 -13.75
C LEU A 134 -11.94 11.73 -13.53
N SER A 135 -10.77 12.24 -13.93
CA SER A 135 -9.50 11.54 -13.71
C SER A 135 -9.19 11.41 -12.21
N SER A 136 -9.41 12.47 -11.42
CA SER A 136 -9.21 12.44 -9.98
C SER A 136 -10.11 11.43 -9.27
N PHE A 137 -11.37 11.29 -9.72
CA PHE A 137 -12.29 10.27 -9.23
C PHE A 137 -11.74 8.86 -9.48
N PHE A 138 -11.29 8.58 -10.71
CA PHE A 138 -10.69 7.29 -11.04
C PHE A 138 -9.43 7.01 -10.19
N PHE A 139 -8.51 7.98 -10.06
CA PHE A 139 -7.34 7.84 -9.20
C PHE A 139 -7.71 7.51 -7.75
N SER A 140 -8.74 8.15 -7.20
CA SER A 140 -9.19 7.88 -5.82
C SER A 140 -9.69 6.45 -5.64
N GLN A 141 -10.38 5.89 -6.64
CA GLN A 141 -10.85 4.50 -6.61
C GLN A 141 -9.70 3.50 -6.70
N PHE A 142 -8.64 3.83 -7.45
CA PHE A 142 -7.44 2.98 -7.51
C PHE A 142 -6.63 3.01 -6.21
N GLN A 143 -6.53 4.18 -5.57
CA GLN A 143 -5.80 4.36 -4.32
C GLN A 143 -6.53 3.77 -3.09
N ALA A 144 -7.86 3.56 -3.18
CA ALA A 144 -8.65 2.93 -2.12
C ALA A 144 -8.16 1.54 -1.71
N SER A 145 -7.45 0.83 -2.61
CA SER A 145 -6.80 -0.45 -2.31
C SER A 145 -5.54 -0.32 -1.41
N LYS A 146 -5.05 0.90 -1.14
CA LYS A 146 -3.82 1.25 -0.39
C LYS A 146 -2.51 0.58 -0.86
N GLN A 147 -2.56 -0.35 -1.80
CA GLN A 147 -1.42 -1.16 -2.23
C GLN A 147 -0.74 -0.63 -3.50
N ILE A 148 -1.42 0.21 -4.30
CA ILE A 148 -0.89 0.72 -5.56
C ILE A 148 -1.13 2.23 -5.64
N ASP A 149 -0.06 3.02 -5.49
CA ASP A 149 -0.09 4.43 -5.85
C ASP A 149 0.30 4.62 -7.32
N LEU A 150 -0.69 4.97 -8.14
CA LEU A 150 -0.48 5.21 -9.57
C LEU A 150 0.41 6.43 -9.85
N ARG A 151 0.47 7.40 -8.93
CA ARG A 151 1.28 8.62 -9.07
C ARG A 151 2.77 8.32 -8.99
N GLU A 152 3.15 7.19 -8.42
CA GLU A 152 4.53 6.73 -8.26
C GLU A 152 4.86 5.52 -9.14
N ASN A 153 3.86 4.96 -9.82
CA ASN A 153 4.04 3.79 -10.66
C ASN A 153 4.82 4.13 -11.94
N ARG A 154 6.05 3.62 -12.04
CA ARG A 154 6.96 3.82 -13.18
C ARG A 154 6.33 3.50 -14.53
N ILE A 155 5.54 2.42 -14.62
CA ILE A 155 4.93 1.99 -15.88
C ILE A 155 3.86 2.98 -16.32
N PHE A 156 3.03 3.44 -15.38
CA PHE A 156 2.04 4.48 -15.66
C PHE A 156 2.68 5.79 -16.12
N ILE A 157 3.76 6.20 -15.46
CA ILE A 157 4.48 7.43 -15.76
C ILE A 157 5.15 7.34 -17.14
N LEU A 158 5.79 6.21 -17.45
CA LEU A 158 6.37 5.96 -18.78
C LEU A 158 5.31 5.97 -19.86
N ALA A 159 4.16 5.33 -19.63
CA ALA A 159 3.06 5.33 -20.59
C ALA A 159 2.61 6.76 -20.91
N ASN A 160 2.31 7.58 -19.90
CA ASN A 160 1.91 8.99 -20.09
C ASN A 160 3.01 9.81 -20.79
N PHE A 161 4.28 9.56 -20.49
CA PHE A 161 5.40 10.23 -21.15
C PHE A 161 5.48 9.90 -22.65
N PHE A 162 5.33 8.63 -23.03
CA PHE A 162 5.28 8.24 -24.43
C PHE A 162 4.04 8.79 -25.14
N THR A 163 2.89 8.84 -24.47
CA THR A 163 1.68 9.48 -24.99
C THR A 163 1.94 10.93 -25.35
N LEU A 164 2.61 11.67 -24.46
CA LEU A 164 2.98 13.06 -24.68
C LEU A 164 3.88 13.21 -25.89
N ILE A 165 4.91 12.35 -26.04
CA ILE A 165 5.82 12.39 -27.19
C ILE A 165 5.04 12.18 -28.50
N ILE A 166 4.24 11.11 -28.59
CA ILE A 166 3.46 10.80 -29.80
C ILE A 166 2.58 11.98 -30.20
N TYR A 167 1.95 12.61 -29.21
CA TYR A 167 1.05 13.72 -29.46
C TYR A 167 1.79 15.02 -29.84
N TYR A 168 2.93 15.34 -29.24
CA TYR A 168 3.71 16.50 -29.70
C TYR A 168 4.30 16.28 -31.09
N CYS A 169 4.69 15.05 -31.43
CA CYS A 169 5.05 14.69 -32.80
C CYS A 169 3.89 14.94 -33.76
N SER A 170 2.64 14.63 -33.39
CA SER A 170 1.48 14.88 -34.25
C SER A 170 1.18 16.37 -34.41
N ILE A 171 1.32 17.20 -33.36
CA ILE A 171 1.18 18.66 -33.47
C ILE A 171 2.23 19.24 -34.43
N ILE A 172 3.49 18.86 -34.25
CA ILE A 172 4.60 19.36 -35.08
C ILE A 172 4.37 18.94 -36.53
N MET A 173 3.98 17.69 -36.77
CA MET A 173 3.65 17.21 -38.10
C MET A 173 2.48 17.99 -38.73
N GLY A 174 1.43 18.28 -37.97
CA GLY A 174 0.31 19.13 -38.42
C GLY A 174 0.74 20.56 -38.78
N SER A 175 1.72 21.11 -38.07
CA SER A 175 2.27 22.43 -38.39
C SER A 175 3.07 22.47 -39.70
N PHE A 176 3.69 21.35 -40.10
CA PHE A 176 4.45 21.24 -41.36
C PHE A 176 3.58 20.92 -42.57
N LEU A 177 2.59 20.03 -42.44
CA LEU A 177 1.74 19.60 -43.57
C LEU A 177 0.59 20.58 -43.87
N GLY A 178 0.36 21.57 -43.01
CA GLY A 178 -0.80 22.44 -43.06
C GLY A 178 -2.01 21.76 -42.44
N ASN A 179 -2.55 22.35 -41.37
CA ASN A 179 -3.71 21.84 -40.65
C ASN A 179 -5.00 22.00 -41.47
N THR A 180 -5.24 21.09 -42.41
CA THR A 180 -6.57 20.95 -43.05
C THR A 180 -7.58 20.43 -42.02
N SER A 181 -8.86 20.76 -42.22
CA SER A 181 -9.94 20.26 -41.35
C SER A 181 -9.94 18.74 -41.22
N ASP A 182 -9.58 18.05 -42.30
CA ASP A 182 -9.62 16.59 -42.39
C ASP A 182 -8.47 15.96 -41.60
N LEU A 183 -7.28 16.56 -41.64
CA LEU A 183 -6.14 16.12 -40.83
C LEU A 183 -6.40 16.31 -39.32
N ILE A 184 -7.06 17.40 -38.93
CA ILE A 184 -7.44 17.63 -37.52
C ILE A 184 -8.43 16.57 -37.05
N GLN A 185 -9.45 16.25 -37.86
CA GLN A 185 -10.44 15.22 -37.53
C GLN A 185 -9.81 13.82 -37.45
N MET A 186 -8.91 13.50 -38.39
CA MET A 186 -8.19 12.23 -38.40
C MET A 186 -7.27 12.07 -37.18
N ASN A 187 -6.53 13.12 -36.81
CA ASN A 187 -5.70 13.12 -35.60
C ASN A 187 -6.53 12.96 -34.33
N PHE A 188 -7.69 13.62 -34.26
CA PHE A 188 -8.62 13.44 -33.14
C PHE A 188 -9.12 12.00 -33.04
N PHE A 189 -9.49 11.39 -34.16
CA PHE A 189 -9.92 9.99 -34.20
C PHE A 189 -8.82 9.03 -33.73
N PHE A 190 -7.59 9.17 -34.24
CA PHE A 190 -6.46 8.35 -33.80
C PHE A 190 -6.11 8.56 -32.33
N PHE A 191 -6.22 9.80 -31.84
CA PHE A 191 -6.01 10.09 -30.43
C PHE A 191 -7.07 9.43 -29.54
N LEU A 192 -8.35 9.49 -29.94
CA LEU A 192 -9.44 8.83 -29.23
C LEU A 192 -9.25 7.31 -29.20
N LEU A 193 -8.86 6.71 -30.33
CA LEU A 193 -8.54 5.28 -30.41
C LEU A 193 -7.38 4.92 -29.49
N TYR A 194 -6.30 5.69 -29.51
CA TYR A 194 -5.15 5.49 -28.62
C TYR A 194 -5.54 5.57 -27.15
N LEU A 195 -6.38 6.54 -26.78
CA LEU A 195 -6.87 6.71 -25.42
C LEU A 195 -7.67 5.50 -24.97
N CYS A 196 -8.60 5.01 -25.80
CA CYS A 196 -9.37 3.80 -25.52
C CYS A 196 -8.46 2.57 -25.31
N LEU A 197 -7.51 2.34 -26.21
CA LEU A 197 -6.55 1.24 -26.10
C LEU A 197 -5.69 1.36 -24.83
N SER A 198 -5.27 2.58 -24.49
CA SER A 198 -4.47 2.85 -23.30
C SER A 198 -5.25 2.60 -22.01
N ILE A 199 -6.55 2.95 -21.96
CA ILE A 199 -7.44 2.62 -20.83
C ILE A 199 -7.57 1.10 -20.69
N ILE A 200 -7.77 0.37 -21.79
CA ILE A 200 -7.88 -1.09 -21.78
C ILE A 200 -6.57 -1.71 -21.27
N ALA A 201 -5.43 -1.35 -21.85
CA ALA A 201 -4.11 -1.85 -21.46
C ALA A 201 -3.82 -1.56 -19.98
N PHE A 202 -4.14 -0.35 -19.52
CA PHE A 202 -3.99 0.04 -18.13
C PHE A 202 -4.90 -0.77 -17.20
N SER A 203 -6.14 -1.07 -17.62
CA SER A 203 -7.06 -1.91 -16.84
C SER A 203 -6.52 -3.34 -16.66
N PHE A 204 -5.93 -3.93 -17.70
CA PHE A 204 -5.27 -5.24 -17.63
C PHE A 204 -4.06 -5.19 -16.70
N TYR A 205 -3.21 -4.17 -16.86
CA TYR A 205 -2.05 -3.97 -16.01
C TYR A 205 -2.44 -3.83 -14.53
N TYR A 206 -3.47 -3.06 -14.22
CA TYR A 206 -3.97 -2.89 -12.86
C TYR A 206 -4.47 -4.22 -12.28
N ARG A 207 -5.28 -4.97 -13.03
CA ARG A 207 -5.75 -6.30 -12.60
C ARG A 207 -4.59 -7.26 -12.35
N ALA A 208 -3.58 -7.26 -13.21
CA ALA A 208 -2.38 -8.08 -13.04
C ALA A 208 -1.59 -7.69 -11.78
N MET A 209 -1.42 -6.39 -11.51
CA MET A 209 -0.75 -5.92 -10.29
C MET A 209 -1.54 -6.27 -9.03
N LYS A 210 -2.86 -6.08 -9.04
CA LYS A 210 -3.72 -6.48 -7.92
C LYS A 210 -3.61 -7.98 -7.64
N ALA A 211 -3.71 -8.81 -8.68
CA ALA A 211 -3.55 -10.25 -8.56
C ALA A 211 -2.17 -10.64 -8.01
N LYS A 212 -1.10 -9.96 -8.42
CA LYS A 212 0.26 -10.18 -7.89
C LYS A 212 0.34 -9.88 -6.40
N VAL A 213 -0.25 -8.78 -5.93
CA VAL A 213 -0.25 -8.44 -4.51
C VAL A 213 -1.09 -9.43 -3.70
N GLU A 214 -2.26 -9.83 -4.21
CA GLU A 214 -3.09 -10.87 -3.58
C GLU A 214 -2.36 -12.22 -3.49
N MET A 215 -1.57 -12.58 -4.51
CA MET A 215 -0.75 -13.80 -4.48
C MET A 215 0.34 -13.76 -3.40
N ILE A 216 1.09 -12.65 -3.31
CA ILE A 216 2.15 -12.50 -2.29
C ILE A 216 1.54 -12.62 -0.88
N LYS A 217 0.37 -12.00 -0.66
CA LYS A 217 -0.34 -12.13 0.61
C LYS A 217 -0.74 -13.58 0.88
N LYS A 218 -1.32 -14.26 -0.11
CA LYS A 218 -1.73 -15.65 0.02
C LYS A 218 -0.55 -16.59 0.31
N GLU A 219 0.61 -16.31 -0.28
CA GLU A 219 1.84 -17.07 -0.02
C GLU A 219 2.34 -16.86 1.41
N SER A 220 2.32 -15.61 1.91
CA SER A 220 2.64 -15.31 3.31
C SER A 220 1.66 -15.97 4.29
N ASP A 221 0.36 -15.93 4.00
CA ASP A 221 -0.67 -16.58 4.82
C ASP A 221 -0.48 -18.11 4.83
N TYR A 222 -0.09 -18.69 3.68
CA TYR A 222 0.19 -20.12 3.56
C TYR A 222 1.43 -20.54 4.37
N GLN A 223 2.51 -19.77 4.33
CA GLN A 223 3.71 -20.02 5.15
C GLN A 223 3.38 -19.97 6.65
N ALA A 224 2.60 -18.98 7.09
CA ALA A 224 2.16 -18.90 8.48
C ALA A 224 1.31 -20.11 8.90
N LEU A 225 0.45 -20.61 8.00
CA LEU A 225 -0.33 -21.82 8.25
C LEU A 225 0.54 -23.07 8.35
N MET A 226 1.59 -23.19 7.53
CA MET A 226 2.55 -24.29 7.61
C MET A 226 3.29 -24.29 8.95
N GLU A 227 3.82 -23.14 9.38
CA GLU A 227 4.48 -22.99 10.69
C GLU A 227 3.55 -23.39 11.85
N TYR A 228 2.29 -22.94 11.79
CA TYR A 228 1.28 -23.30 12.77
C TYR A 228 1.01 -24.81 12.79
N THR A 229 0.92 -25.43 11.62
CA THR A 229 0.68 -26.88 11.49
C THR A 229 1.85 -27.68 12.06
N GLU A 230 3.08 -27.29 11.77
CA GLU A 230 4.29 -27.93 12.32
C GLU A 230 4.35 -27.80 13.85
N SER A 231 4.03 -26.62 14.39
CA SER A 231 3.95 -26.40 15.84
C SER A 231 2.89 -27.31 16.48
N MET A 232 1.71 -27.41 15.86
CA MET A 232 0.62 -28.29 16.29
C MET A 232 1.03 -29.78 16.25
N GLU A 233 1.72 -30.22 15.20
CA GLU A 233 2.23 -31.59 15.11
C GLU A 233 3.23 -31.91 16.23
N ASN A 234 4.14 -30.97 16.52
CA ASN A 234 5.10 -31.13 17.61
C ASN A 234 4.40 -31.18 18.98
N GLN A 235 3.42 -30.31 19.23
CA GLN A 235 2.59 -30.38 20.44
C GLN A 235 1.85 -31.72 20.54
N TYR A 236 1.29 -32.23 19.44
CA TYR A 236 0.62 -33.53 19.43
C TYR A 236 1.58 -34.69 19.72
N LYS A 237 2.82 -34.64 19.22
CA LYS A 237 3.86 -35.65 19.54
C LYS A 237 4.18 -35.66 21.03
N GLU A 238 4.32 -34.51 21.67
CA GLU A 238 4.55 -34.41 23.12
C GLU A 238 3.39 -35.02 23.92
N VAL A 239 2.14 -34.71 23.57
CA VAL A 239 0.96 -35.31 24.22
C VAL A 239 0.92 -36.84 24.04
N ARG A 240 1.25 -37.33 22.84
CA ARG A 240 1.30 -38.77 22.57
C ARG A 240 2.38 -39.46 23.39
N LYS A 241 3.56 -38.84 23.51
CA LYS A 241 4.68 -39.33 24.33
C LYS A 241 4.25 -39.42 25.80
N PHE A 242 3.69 -38.34 26.34
CA PHE A 242 3.14 -38.32 27.69
C PHE A 242 2.12 -39.45 27.94
N ARG A 243 1.18 -39.67 27.01
CA ARG A 243 0.20 -40.75 27.13
C ARG A 243 0.86 -42.13 27.14
N HIS A 244 1.86 -42.36 26.29
CA HIS A 244 2.59 -43.63 26.22
C HIS A 244 3.35 -43.89 27.51
N ASP A 245 4.04 -42.88 28.04
CA ASP A 245 4.80 -43.00 29.29
C ASP A 245 3.87 -43.27 30.47
N PHE A 246 2.71 -42.60 30.50
CA PHE A 246 1.67 -42.87 31.49
C PHE A 246 1.11 -44.29 31.41
N GLN A 247 0.88 -44.83 30.21
CA GLN A 247 0.46 -46.22 30.03
C GLN A 247 1.51 -47.21 30.51
N ASN A 248 2.79 -46.93 30.31
CA ASN A 248 3.87 -47.79 30.79
C ASN A 248 3.92 -47.82 32.32
N ILE A 249 3.75 -46.66 32.98
CA ILE A 249 3.66 -46.60 34.45
C ILE A 249 2.51 -47.48 34.94
N LEU A 250 1.32 -47.38 34.34
CA LEU A 250 0.17 -48.21 34.72
C LEU A 250 0.42 -49.71 34.51
N ASN A 251 1.02 -50.10 33.39
CA ASN A 251 1.36 -51.50 33.13
C ASN A 251 2.39 -52.03 34.15
N SER A 252 3.40 -51.23 34.49
CA SER A 252 4.38 -51.61 35.52
C SER A 252 3.70 -51.77 36.90
N LEU A 253 2.75 -50.90 37.24
CA LEU A 253 1.96 -51.04 38.47
C LEU A 253 1.12 -52.34 38.45
N ASP A 254 0.45 -52.64 37.33
CA ASP A 254 -0.34 -53.87 37.17
C ASP A 254 0.54 -55.13 37.31
N ASP A 255 1.73 -55.15 36.72
CA ASP A 255 2.67 -56.27 36.82
C ASP A 255 3.12 -56.53 38.28
N TYR A 256 3.46 -55.47 39.02
CA TYR A 256 3.82 -55.58 40.44
C TYR A 256 2.65 -56.06 41.31
N VAL A 257 1.42 -55.65 41.00
CA VAL A 257 0.22 -56.09 41.73
C VAL A 257 -0.10 -57.56 41.43
N LEU A 258 -0.04 -57.97 40.16
CA LEU A 258 -0.33 -59.35 39.74
C LEU A 258 0.72 -60.35 40.21
N SER A 259 1.98 -59.91 40.37
CA SER A 259 3.08 -60.74 40.89
C SER A 259 3.17 -60.80 42.41
N GLU A 260 2.28 -60.09 43.12
CA GLU A 260 2.28 -59.93 44.59
C GLU A 260 3.61 -59.37 45.16
N ASP A 261 4.44 -58.71 44.33
CA ASP A 261 5.69 -58.07 44.76
C ASP A 261 5.46 -56.65 45.29
N PHE A 262 4.91 -56.58 46.50
CA PHE A 262 4.68 -55.31 47.19
C PHE A 262 5.99 -54.57 47.55
N SER A 263 7.12 -55.27 47.62
CA SER A 263 8.41 -54.66 47.93
C SER A 263 8.96 -53.90 46.72
N GLY A 264 8.92 -54.52 45.54
CA GLY A 264 9.24 -53.90 44.25
C GLY A 264 8.31 -52.74 43.93
N LEU A 265 7.00 -52.91 44.13
CA LEU A 265 6.00 -51.85 43.94
C LEU A 265 6.31 -50.59 44.78
N LYS A 266 6.62 -50.79 46.07
CA LYS A 266 6.94 -49.68 46.99
C LYS A 266 8.20 -48.94 46.54
N ASN A 267 9.20 -49.65 46.05
CA ASN A 267 10.44 -49.05 45.58
C ASN A 267 10.24 -48.28 44.27
N TYR A 268 9.48 -48.86 43.32
CA TYR A 268 9.11 -48.19 42.07
C TYR A 268 8.28 -46.93 42.31
N TYR A 269 7.30 -46.99 43.21
CA TYR A 269 6.49 -45.82 43.57
C TYR A 269 7.34 -44.70 44.18
N LEU A 270 8.23 -45.01 45.13
CA LEU A 270 9.02 -44.00 45.84
C LEU A 270 10.11 -43.37 44.97
N ASN A 271 10.69 -44.11 44.02
CA ASN A 271 11.82 -43.63 43.22
C ASN A 271 11.42 -43.08 41.85
N GLU A 272 10.33 -43.55 41.25
CA GLU A 272 9.95 -43.17 39.87
C GLU A 272 8.66 -42.33 39.84
N ILE A 273 7.63 -42.73 40.59
CA ILE A 273 6.31 -42.07 40.52
C ILE A 273 6.23 -40.84 41.44
N LYS A 274 6.67 -40.98 42.69
CA LYS A 274 6.55 -39.94 43.71
C LYS A 274 7.36 -38.68 43.37
N PRO A 275 8.64 -38.75 42.92
CA PRO A 275 9.40 -37.57 42.54
C PRO A 275 8.75 -36.84 41.36
N THR A 276 8.34 -37.58 40.32
CA THR A 276 7.62 -37.02 39.17
C THR A 276 6.30 -36.34 39.58
N SER A 277 5.55 -36.92 40.53
CA SER A 277 4.34 -36.30 41.06
C SER A 277 4.62 -35.04 41.88
N GLU A 278 5.71 -35.00 42.63
CA GLU A 278 6.13 -33.84 43.41
C GLU A 278 6.59 -32.71 42.47
N GLU A 279 7.37 -33.02 41.43
CA GLU A 279 7.74 -32.07 40.36
C GLU A 279 6.52 -31.51 39.64
N ILE A 280 5.55 -32.35 39.24
CA ILE A 280 4.29 -31.90 38.61
C ILE A 280 3.48 -31.01 39.56
N SER A 281 3.46 -31.33 40.86
CA SER A 281 2.75 -30.55 41.87
C SER A 281 3.40 -29.17 42.08
N GLU A 282 4.73 -29.10 42.14
CA GLU A 282 5.48 -27.84 42.21
C GLU A 282 5.28 -26.98 40.94
N MET A 283 5.29 -27.61 39.76
CA MET A 283 4.92 -26.99 38.48
C MET A 283 3.52 -26.37 38.53
N ASN A 284 2.52 -27.14 39.01
CA ASN A 284 1.13 -26.67 39.11
C ASN A 284 0.97 -25.49 40.08
N PHE A 285 1.77 -25.42 41.14
CA PHE A 285 1.75 -24.30 42.10
C PHE A 285 2.26 -23.00 41.49
N LYS A 286 3.23 -23.07 40.56
CA LYS A 286 3.75 -21.89 39.83
C LYS A 286 2.86 -21.46 38.66
N LEU A 287 2.04 -22.37 38.13
CA LEU A 287 1.18 -22.13 36.97
C LEU A 287 -0.28 -21.82 37.34
N THR A 288 -0.65 -21.84 38.62
CA THR A 288 -2.04 -21.63 39.07
C THR A 288 -2.57 -20.25 38.66
N GLU A 289 -1.68 -19.25 38.56
CA GLU A 289 -2.03 -17.89 38.13
C GLU A 289 -2.49 -17.80 36.65
N LEU A 290 -2.13 -18.78 35.79
CA LEU A 290 -2.65 -18.88 34.42
C LEU A 290 -4.17 -19.04 34.36
N GLN A 291 -4.83 -19.44 35.44
CA GLN A 291 -6.29 -19.54 35.49
C GLN A 291 -7.00 -18.20 35.30
N ASN A 292 -6.30 -17.10 35.59
CA ASN A 292 -6.79 -15.74 35.43
C ASN A 292 -6.76 -15.27 33.97
N ILE A 293 -6.03 -15.96 33.08
CA ILE A 293 -6.08 -15.73 31.63
C ILE A 293 -7.21 -16.57 31.03
N LYS A 294 -8.25 -15.93 30.47
CA LYS A 294 -9.41 -16.61 29.89
C LYS A 294 -9.26 -16.88 28.40
N GLN A 295 -8.45 -16.10 27.70
CA GLN A 295 -8.15 -16.32 26.30
C GLN A 295 -7.28 -17.57 26.12
N ARG A 296 -7.84 -18.58 25.44
CA ARG A 296 -7.29 -19.94 25.39
C ARG A 296 -5.93 -19.98 24.70
N GLU A 297 -5.76 -19.22 23.64
CA GLU A 297 -4.57 -19.19 22.79
C GLU A 297 -3.36 -18.71 23.59
N ILE A 298 -3.51 -17.58 24.30
CA ILE A 298 -2.47 -16.99 25.16
C ILE A 298 -2.13 -17.93 26.31
N LYS A 299 -3.17 -18.46 26.97
CA LYS A 299 -3.01 -19.38 28.08
C LYS A 299 -2.20 -20.61 27.68
N SER A 300 -2.46 -21.15 26.49
CA SER A 300 -1.77 -22.34 25.98
C SER A 300 -0.29 -22.08 25.72
N VAL A 301 0.04 -20.94 25.11
CA VAL A 301 1.43 -20.58 24.79
C VAL A 301 2.23 -20.27 26.05
N LEU A 302 1.68 -19.47 26.97
CA LEU A 302 2.34 -19.19 28.23
C LEU A 302 2.54 -20.47 29.05
N ALA A 303 1.52 -21.32 29.17
CA ALA A 303 1.66 -22.59 29.87
C ALA A 303 2.79 -23.43 29.28
N LEU A 304 2.81 -23.59 27.95
CA LEU A 304 3.85 -24.36 27.26
C LEU A 304 5.25 -23.81 27.53
N LYS A 305 5.49 -22.51 27.31
CA LYS A 305 6.82 -21.91 27.46
C LYS A 305 7.31 -21.88 28.91
N LEU A 306 6.42 -21.60 29.86
CA LEU A 306 6.77 -21.61 31.28
C LEU A 306 7.08 -23.04 31.76
N MET A 307 6.35 -24.05 31.27
CA MET A 307 6.67 -25.46 31.50
C MET A 307 8.02 -25.84 30.88
N THR A 308 8.29 -25.43 29.63
CA THR A 308 9.58 -25.69 28.97
C THR A 308 10.74 -25.11 29.76
N ALA A 309 10.63 -23.85 30.21
CA ALA A 309 11.64 -23.20 31.03
C ALA A 309 11.88 -23.95 32.35
N GLN A 310 10.81 -24.39 33.02
CA GLN A 310 10.93 -25.18 34.26
C GLN A 310 11.58 -26.55 34.03
N ASN A 311 11.29 -27.21 32.91
CA ASN A 311 11.87 -28.51 32.56
C ASN A 311 13.39 -28.46 32.33
N ILE A 312 13.93 -27.29 31.98
CA ILE A 312 15.38 -27.06 31.88
C ILE A 312 15.94 -26.36 33.13
N GLU A 313 15.24 -26.52 34.27
CA GLU A 313 15.63 -26.05 35.61
C GLU A 313 15.73 -24.52 35.76
N ILE A 314 15.13 -23.73 34.87
CA ILE A 314 15.06 -22.27 35.02
C ILE A 314 14.01 -21.92 36.07
N GLU A 315 14.36 -21.03 37.02
CA GLU A 315 13.41 -20.50 37.98
C GLU A 315 12.40 -19.58 37.27
N VAL A 316 11.13 -20.01 37.25
CA VAL A 316 10.02 -19.26 36.63
C VAL A 316 9.10 -18.66 37.69
N ASN A 317 8.80 -17.37 37.56
CA ASN A 317 7.77 -16.67 38.33
C ASN A 317 6.71 -16.07 37.38
N LEU A 318 5.44 -16.35 37.65
CA LEU A 318 4.32 -15.80 36.90
C LEU A 318 3.51 -14.89 37.83
N GLU A 319 3.19 -13.68 37.36
CA GLU A 319 2.34 -12.73 38.07
C GLU A 319 1.11 -12.35 37.22
N VAL A 320 -0.05 -12.89 37.57
CA VAL A 320 -1.35 -12.56 36.95
C VAL A 320 -2.41 -12.38 38.03
N LYS A 321 -2.54 -11.14 38.52
CA LYS A 321 -3.43 -10.80 39.64
C LYS A 321 -4.89 -10.59 39.22
N GLU A 322 -5.12 -10.15 37.98
CA GLU A 322 -6.44 -9.80 37.47
C GLU A 322 -6.91 -10.78 36.38
N VAL A 323 -8.23 -10.93 36.24
CA VAL A 323 -8.81 -11.75 35.18
C VAL A 323 -8.71 -11.02 33.84
N ILE A 324 -8.03 -11.65 32.89
CA ILE A 324 -7.83 -11.16 31.53
C ILE A 324 -8.79 -11.90 30.59
N GLU A 325 -9.86 -11.21 30.19
CA GLU A 325 -10.91 -11.78 29.34
C GLU A 325 -10.57 -11.71 27.86
N ASP A 326 -10.04 -10.58 27.40
CA ASP A 326 -9.73 -10.31 26.00
C ASP A 326 -8.53 -9.37 25.88
N ILE A 327 -7.68 -9.60 24.88
CA ILE A 327 -6.57 -8.72 24.52
C ILE A 327 -6.86 -8.18 23.12
N PRO A 328 -6.88 -6.85 22.92
CA PRO A 328 -7.24 -6.22 21.64
C PRO A 328 -6.11 -6.34 20.59
N LEU A 329 -5.62 -7.55 20.36
CA LEU A 329 -4.65 -7.93 19.36
C LEU A 329 -5.12 -9.23 18.68
N ASP A 330 -4.79 -9.39 17.41
CA ASP A 330 -5.00 -10.66 16.73
C ASP A 330 -4.30 -11.79 17.49
N ALA A 331 -5.04 -12.87 17.79
CA ALA A 331 -4.55 -13.96 18.62
C ALA A 331 -3.31 -14.64 18.02
N ILE A 332 -3.22 -14.75 16.69
CA ILE A 332 -2.06 -15.35 16.01
C ILE A 332 -0.85 -14.44 16.14
N VAL A 333 -1.02 -13.13 15.96
CA VAL A 333 0.05 -12.14 16.16
C VAL A 333 0.55 -12.18 17.60
N LEU A 334 -0.37 -12.23 18.57
CA LEU A 334 -0.01 -12.24 19.98
C LEU A 334 0.73 -13.50 20.39
N VAL A 335 0.26 -14.66 19.94
CA VAL A 335 0.92 -15.96 20.13
C VAL A 335 2.33 -15.93 19.56
N ARG A 336 2.52 -15.39 18.35
CA ARG A 336 3.83 -15.31 17.70
C ARG A 336 4.78 -14.38 18.47
N VAL A 337 4.31 -13.22 18.90
CA VAL A 337 5.14 -12.27 19.67
C VAL A 337 5.54 -12.86 21.03
N LEU A 338 4.58 -13.43 21.77
CA LEU A 338 4.87 -14.07 23.05
C LEU A 338 5.82 -15.27 22.89
N GLY A 339 5.62 -16.08 21.86
CA GLY A 339 6.51 -17.20 21.53
C GLY A 339 7.95 -16.73 21.33
N ILE A 340 8.17 -15.77 20.44
CA ILE A 340 9.52 -15.24 20.14
C ILE A 340 10.16 -14.62 21.38
N LEU A 341 9.42 -13.82 22.13
CA LEU A 341 9.98 -13.14 23.31
C LEU A 341 10.40 -14.13 24.40
N LEU A 342 9.56 -15.13 24.66
CA LEU A 342 9.83 -16.13 25.69
C LEU A 342 10.93 -17.08 25.25
N ASP A 343 10.98 -17.48 23.97
CA ASP A 343 12.07 -18.31 23.45
C ASP A 343 13.42 -17.60 23.57
N ASN A 344 13.50 -16.34 23.13
CA ASN A 344 14.73 -15.55 23.27
C ASN A 344 15.16 -15.40 24.74
N ALA A 345 14.20 -15.24 25.66
CA ALA A 345 14.49 -15.10 27.08
C ALA A 345 14.99 -16.44 27.68
N ILE A 346 14.36 -17.55 27.30
CA ILE A 346 14.72 -18.89 27.75
C ILE A 346 16.12 -19.27 27.23
N GLU A 347 16.37 -19.11 25.92
CA GLU A 347 17.66 -19.38 25.29
C GLU A 347 18.79 -18.53 25.91
N ALA A 348 18.54 -17.24 26.14
CA ALA A 348 19.54 -16.37 26.76
C ALA A 348 19.88 -16.78 28.20
N ILE A 349 18.89 -17.23 28.99
CA ILE A 349 19.14 -17.72 30.35
C ILE A 349 19.89 -19.06 30.30
N GLU A 350 19.54 -19.93 29.36
CA GLU A 350 20.20 -21.21 29.14
C GLU A 350 21.68 -21.02 28.77
N GLU A 351 22.01 -20.08 27.87
CA GLU A 351 23.40 -19.74 27.51
C GLU A 351 24.21 -19.16 28.67
N LEU A 352 23.56 -18.34 29.52
CA LEU A 352 24.21 -17.70 30.67
C LEU A 352 24.36 -18.64 31.87
N ALA A 353 23.64 -19.78 31.88
CA ALA A 353 23.55 -20.76 32.96
C ALA A 353 23.16 -20.19 34.34
N ILE A 354 22.74 -18.93 34.40
CA ILE A 354 22.39 -18.19 35.62
C ILE A 354 21.28 -17.19 35.25
N GLY A 355 20.10 -17.32 35.86
CA GLY A 355 19.01 -16.39 35.66
C GLY A 355 17.66 -16.90 36.15
N LYS A 356 16.66 -16.03 36.12
CA LYS A 356 15.27 -16.36 36.40
C LYS A 356 14.36 -15.73 35.36
N LEU A 357 13.31 -16.44 34.96
CA LEU A 357 12.30 -15.96 34.02
C LEU A 357 11.10 -15.43 34.81
N THR A 358 10.80 -14.15 34.69
CA THR A 358 9.61 -13.55 35.31
C THR A 358 8.67 -13.02 34.24
N VAL A 359 7.42 -13.50 34.25
CA VAL A 359 6.38 -13.06 33.31
C VAL A 359 5.25 -12.44 34.12
N ALA A 360 4.85 -11.23 33.75
CA ALA A 360 3.76 -10.54 34.41
C ALA A 360 2.74 -10.05 33.38
N VAL A 361 1.45 -10.28 33.66
CA VAL A 361 0.37 -9.86 32.78
C VAL A 361 -0.62 -9.02 33.57
N PHE A 362 -0.81 -7.77 33.12
CA PHE A 362 -1.64 -6.76 33.75
C PHE A 362 -2.70 -6.25 32.76
N LYS A 363 -3.81 -5.78 33.30
CA LYS A 363 -4.93 -5.21 32.54
C LYS A 363 -4.70 -3.76 32.16
#